data_AF-A0A524RRV6-F1
#
_entry.id   AF-A0A524RRV6-F1
#
_cell.length_a   1.000
_cell.length_b   1.000
_cell.length_c   1.000
_cell.angle_alpha   90.00
_cell.angle_beta   90.00
_cell.angle_gamma   90.00
#
_symmetry.space_group_name_H-M   'P 1'
#
loop_
_entity.id
_entity.type
_entity.pdbx_description
1 polymer ?
#
loop_
_entity_poly.entity_id
_entity_poly.type
_entity_poly.pdbx_seq_one_letter_code
_entity_poly.pdbx_strand_id
1 'polypeptide(L)'
;GHRVTDARATRLAQQMASRRVSLASISGEVSDGDLKELNIILKADVQGSLEAILGSLEQLPKDEVQIRVLLSAPGEVTETDIDLAAASGAVVIGFNTSMASGAKRAAEAASVDVRDYDVIYKLLEDIQLA
;
A
#
# COMPACT_ATOMS: atom_id res chain seq x y z
N GLY A 1 -54.58 -25.02 -1.07
CA GLY A 1 -53.22 -24.82 -0.54
C GLY A 1 -52.25 -24.17 -1.52
N HIS A 2 -52.66 -23.21 -2.35
CA HIS A 2 -51.78 -22.63 -3.40
C HIS A 2 -51.35 -21.18 -3.12
N ARG A 3 -51.99 -20.47 -2.18
CA ARG A 3 -51.64 -19.07 -1.85
C ARG A 3 -50.44 -18.92 -0.90
N VAL A 4 -50.05 -19.99 -0.21
CA VAL A 4 -48.97 -19.97 0.80
C VAL A 4 -47.59 -20.19 0.16
N THR A 5 -47.54 -20.83 -1.02
CA THR A 5 -46.30 -21.09 -1.76
C THR A 5 -45.76 -19.84 -2.44
N ASP A 6 -46.64 -19.00 -3.01
CA ASP A 6 -46.23 -17.76 -3.65
C ASP A 6 -45.61 -16.77 -2.66
N ALA A 7 -46.21 -16.63 -1.47
CA ALA A 7 -45.70 -15.72 -0.43
C ALA A 7 -44.32 -16.12 0.13
N ARG A 8 -43.90 -17.39 -0.05
CA ARG A 8 -42.54 -17.85 0.26
C ARG A 8 -41.57 -17.54 -0.89
N ALA A 9 -41.99 -17.76 -2.13
CA ALA A 9 -41.20 -17.43 -3.31
C ALA A 9 -40.90 -15.92 -3.40
N THR A 10 -41.88 -15.06 -3.13
CA THR A 10 -41.72 -13.60 -3.17
C THR A 10 -40.76 -13.10 -2.08
N ARG A 11 -40.82 -13.67 -0.87
CA ARG A 11 -39.89 -13.32 0.21
C ARG A 11 -38.45 -13.72 -0.09
N LEU A 12 -38.24 -14.90 -0.66
CA LEU A 12 -36.91 -15.35 -1.09
C LEU A 12 -36.36 -14.48 -2.23
N ALA A 13 -37.21 -14.08 -3.18
CA ALA A 13 -36.85 -13.17 -4.26
C ALA A 13 -36.49 -11.77 -3.75
N GLN A 14 -37.26 -11.22 -2.80
CA GLN A 14 -36.97 -9.93 -2.16
C GLN A 14 -35.69 -9.98 -1.33
N GLN A 15 -35.42 -11.08 -0.63
CA GLN A 15 -34.20 -11.25 0.16
C GLN A 15 -32.96 -11.44 -0.73
N MET A 16 -33.10 -12.09 -1.90
CA MET A 16 -32.05 -12.19 -2.90
C MET A 16 -31.80 -10.85 -3.61
N ALA A 17 -32.87 -10.08 -3.88
CA ALA A 17 -32.76 -8.74 -4.47
C ALA A 17 -32.09 -7.75 -3.51
N SER A 18 -32.48 -7.73 -2.23
CA SER A 18 -31.83 -6.88 -1.22
C SER A 18 -30.37 -7.27 -0.96
N ARG A 19 -30.04 -8.56 -1.01
CA ARG A 19 -28.66 -9.05 -0.94
C ARG A 19 -27.83 -8.70 -2.19
N ARG A 20 -28.45 -8.66 -3.38
CA ARG A 20 -27.82 -8.16 -4.61
C ARG A 20 -27.57 -6.66 -4.56
N VAL A 21 -28.53 -5.89 -4.04
CA VAL A 21 -28.36 -4.44 -3.81
C VAL A 21 -27.24 -4.22 -2.78
N SER A 22 -27.21 -4.96 -1.67
CA SER A 22 -26.14 -4.81 -0.68
C SER A 22 -24.76 -5.19 -1.23
N LEU A 23 -24.63 -6.20 -2.09
CA LEU A 23 -23.37 -6.56 -2.75
C LEU A 23 -22.93 -5.53 -3.81
N ALA A 24 -23.88 -4.96 -4.57
CA ALA A 24 -23.61 -3.88 -5.50
C ALA A 24 -23.30 -2.53 -4.80
N SER A 25 -23.70 -2.37 -3.54
CA SER A 25 -23.34 -1.21 -2.70
C SER A 25 -22.00 -1.36 -1.97
N ILE A 26 -21.38 -2.55 -1.95
CA ILE A 26 -20.00 -2.75 -1.43
C ILE A 26 -18.95 -2.41 -2.51
N SER A 27 -19.36 -2.39 -3.78
CA SER A 27 -18.66 -1.59 -4.81
C SER A 27 -19.16 -0.15 -4.74
N GLY A 28 -19.17 0.40 -3.52
CA GLY A 28 -19.47 1.81 -3.29
C GLY A 28 -18.58 2.64 -4.19
N GLU A 29 -19.20 3.58 -4.87
CA GLU A 29 -18.59 4.63 -5.67
C GLU A 29 -17.35 5.20 -4.96
N VAL A 30 -16.16 4.72 -5.33
CA VAL A 30 -14.93 5.49 -5.24
C VAL A 30 -14.72 6.02 -6.65
N SER A 31 -15.41 7.10 -6.95
CA SER A 31 -15.08 7.97 -8.07
C SER A 31 -14.98 9.36 -7.49
N ASP A 32 -13.94 9.56 -6.70
CA ASP A 32 -13.39 10.86 -6.35
C ASP A 32 -11.88 10.71 -6.57
N GLY A 33 -11.28 11.61 -7.35
CA GLY A 33 -10.07 11.40 -8.15
C GLY A 33 -9.00 10.49 -7.56
N ASP A 34 -8.54 9.50 -8.35
CA ASP A 34 -7.60 8.44 -7.97
C ASP A 34 -6.59 8.90 -6.90
N LEU A 35 -6.87 8.58 -5.62
CA LEU A 35 -5.92 8.79 -4.54
C LEU A 35 -4.63 8.09 -4.97
N LYS A 36 -3.52 8.84 -4.99
CA LYS A 36 -2.24 8.26 -5.36
C LYS A 36 -1.87 7.20 -4.34
N GLU A 37 -1.89 5.93 -4.76
CA GLU A 37 -1.35 4.85 -3.94
C GLU A 37 0.17 4.79 -4.11
N LEU A 38 0.90 4.87 -3.01
CA LEU A 38 2.36 4.74 -2.99
C LEU A 38 2.76 3.49 -2.24
N ASN A 39 3.21 2.48 -2.99
CA ASN A 39 3.79 1.27 -2.43
C ASN A 39 5.24 1.54 -2.00
N ILE A 40 5.61 1.14 -0.78
CA ILE A 40 6.93 1.40 -0.21
C ILE A 40 7.53 0.12 0.36
N ILE A 41 8.82 -0.09 0.11
CA ILE A 41 9.68 -1.00 0.86
C ILE A 41 10.65 -0.16 1.70
N LEU A 42 10.64 -0.35 3.01
CA LEU A 42 11.44 0.42 3.95
C LEU A 42 12.54 -0.43 4.58
N LYS A 43 13.78 0.01 4.43
CA LYS A 43 14.97 -0.61 5.01
C LYS A 43 15.67 0.42 5.88
N ALA A 44 16.14 0.03 7.07
CA ALA A 44 16.87 0.93 7.95
C ALA A 44 18.02 0.20 8.66
N ASP A 45 18.97 0.95 9.19
CA ASP A 45 20.06 0.41 10.01
C ASP A 45 19.57 -0.37 11.24
N VAL A 46 18.58 0.18 11.94
CA VAL A 46 18.05 -0.39 13.19
C VAL A 46 16.53 -0.35 13.25
N GLN A 47 15.96 -1.22 14.08
CA GLN A 47 14.50 -1.35 14.26
C GLN A 47 13.84 -0.04 14.74
N GLY A 48 14.47 0.71 15.64
CA GLY A 48 13.89 1.95 16.18
C GLY A 48 13.66 3.03 15.13
N SER A 49 14.53 3.08 14.10
CA SER A 49 14.35 3.97 12.96
C SER A 49 13.09 3.63 12.17
N LEU A 50 12.82 2.33 11.96
CA LEU A 50 11.60 1.87 11.28
C LEU A 50 10.34 2.27 12.05
N GLU A 51 10.33 2.05 13.36
CA GLU A 51 9.19 2.39 14.22
C GLU A 51 8.89 3.90 14.19
N ALA A 52 9.94 4.73 14.26
CA ALA A 52 9.81 6.18 14.20
C ALA A 52 9.27 6.67 12.85
N ILE A 53 9.77 6.11 11.74
CA ILE A 53 9.32 6.45 10.39
C ILE A 53 7.86 6.01 10.21
N LEU A 54 7.51 4.77 10.53
CA LEU A 54 6.14 4.25 10.40
C LEU A 54 5.16 5.07 11.23
N GLY A 55 5.49 5.37 12.49
CA GLY A 55 4.65 6.21 13.34
C GLY A 55 4.46 7.63 12.77
N SER A 56 5.46 8.15 12.06
CA SER A 56 5.36 9.46 11.40
C SER A 56 4.52 9.39 10.12
N LEU A 57 4.64 8.32 9.33
CA LEU A 57 3.84 8.10 8.13
C LEU A 57 2.34 7.94 8.47
N GLU A 58 2.01 7.33 9.60
CA GLU A 58 0.63 7.20 10.07
C GLU A 58 -0.04 8.54 10.42
N GLN A 59 0.76 9.56 10.77
CA GLN A 59 0.27 10.90 11.07
C GLN A 59 0.03 11.75 9.82
N LEU A 60 0.44 11.28 8.65
CA LEU A 60 0.22 12.00 7.39
C LEU A 60 -1.28 12.00 7.01
N PRO A 61 -1.79 13.12 6.46
CA PRO A 61 -3.15 13.19 5.93
C PRO A 61 -3.36 12.13 4.84
N LYS A 62 -4.37 11.27 5.02
CA LYS A 62 -4.67 10.17 4.08
C LYS A 62 -5.44 10.62 2.83
N ASP A 63 -5.80 11.89 2.79
CA ASP A 63 -6.63 12.48 1.73
C ASP A 63 -5.78 12.89 0.51
N GLU A 64 -4.44 12.84 0.61
CA GLU A 64 -3.50 13.22 -0.46
C GLU A 64 -2.78 12.00 -1.06
N VAL A 65 -2.26 11.10 -0.22
CA VAL A 65 -1.51 9.91 -0.64
C VAL A 65 -1.86 8.72 0.25
N GLN A 66 -2.19 7.59 -0.38
CA GLN A 66 -2.41 6.34 0.32
C GLN A 66 -1.11 5.53 0.35
N ILE A 67 -0.41 5.60 1.47
CA ILE A 67 0.86 4.90 1.65
C ILE A 67 0.61 3.44 2.04
N ARG A 68 1.25 2.53 1.32
CA ARG A 68 1.20 1.09 1.60
C ARG A 68 2.62 0.54 1.77
N VAL A 69 2.96 0.22 3.02
CA VAL A 69 4.24 -0.41 3.34
C VAL A 69 4.14 -1.92 3.07
N LEU A 70 4.86 -2.39 2.05
CA LEU A 70 4.88 -3.81 1.65
C LEU A 70 5.86 -4.63 2.47
N LEU A 71 6.98 -4.00 2.85
CA LEU A 71 8.04 -4.60 3.65
C LEU A 71 8.70 -3.52 4.49
N SER A 72 8.94 -3.81 5.77
CA SER A 72 9.77 -2.99 6.65
C SER A 72 10.71 -3.90 7.44
N ALA A 73 12.03 -3.77 7.24
CA ALA A 73 13.00 -4.63 7.90
C ALA A 73 14.34 -3.93 8.11
N PRO A 74 15.07 -4.22 9.21
CA PRO A 74 16.40 -3.69 9.40
C PRO A 74 17.40 -4.31 8.41
N GLY A 75 18.55 -3.66 8.25
CA GLY A 75 19.67 -4.07 7.41
C GLY A 75 19.74 -3.35 6.05
N GLU A 76 20.70 -3.79 5.25
CA GLU A 76 20.96 -3.26 3.91
C GLU A 76 19.82 -3.56 2.94
N VAL A 77 19.66 -2.71 1.93
CA VAL A 77 18.77 -2.97 0.78
C VAL A 77 19.39 -4.06 -0.10
N THR A 78 18.66 -5.15 -0.32
CA THR A 78 19.11 -6.34 -1.05
C THR A 78 18.50 -6.45 -2.44
N GLU A 79 19.04 -7.32 -3.30
CA GLU A 79 18.44 -7.62 -4.62
C GLU A 79 17.00 -8.12 -4.49
N THR A 80 16.70 -8.94 -3.48
CA THR A 80 15.34 -9.43 -3.22
C THR A 80 14.37 -8.29 -2.90
N ASP A 81 14.82 -7.26 -2.19
CA ASP A 81 14.01 -6.08 -1.90
C ASP A 81 13.69 -5.32 -3.21
N ILE A 82 14.67 -5.23 -4.12
CA ILE A 82 14.48 -4.62 -5.45
C ILE A 82 13.52 -5.45 -6.31
N ASP A 83 13.66 -6.78 -6.32
CA ASP A 83 12.78 -7.66 -7.10
C ASP A 83 11.32 -7.53 -6.63
N LEU A 84 11.10 -7.46 -5.30
CA LEU A 84 9.79 -7.21 -4.74
C LEU A 84 9.26 -5.83 -5.16
N ALA A 85 10.11 -4.80 -5.15
CA ALA A 85 9.72 -3.46 -5.57
C ALA A 85 9.29 -3.43 -7.05
N ALA A 86 10.08 -4.03 -7.93
CA ALA A 86 9.79 -4.13 -9.36
C ALA A 86 8.47 -4.88 -9.62
N ALA A 87 8.23 -5.99 -8.91
CA ALA A 87 7.01 -6.78 -9.05
C ALA A 87 5.75 -6.08 -8.54
N SER A 88 5.90 -5.11 -7.62
CA SER A 88 4.79 -4.44 -6.93
C SER A 88 4.64 -2.96 -7.30
N GLY A 89 5.51 -2.43 -8.15
CA GLY A 89 5.56 -0.99 -8.46
C GLY A 89 5.87 -0.14 -7.23
N ALA A 90 6.69 -0.64 -6.30
CA ALA A 90 7.05 0.06 -5.08
C ALA A 90 8.33 0.89 -5.24
N VAL A 91 8.43 1.96 -4.45
CA VAL A 91 9.68 2.69 -4.22
C VAL A 91 10.40 2.05 -3.04
N VAL A 92 11.72 1.96 -3.13
CA VAL A 92 12.56 1.47 -2.02
C VAL A 92 13.12 2.68 -1.27
N ILE A 93 12.98 2.66 0.04
CA ILE A 93 13.48 3.70 0.93
C ILE A 93 14.53 3.08 1.85
N GLY A 94 15.76 3.58 1.76
CA GLY A 94 16.84 3.28 2.69
C GLY A 94 17.00 4.39 3.72
N PHE A 95 16.91 4.08 5.02
CA PHE A 95 17.15 5.04 6.09
C PHE A 95 18.43 4.70 6.85
N ASN A 96 19.43 5.57 6.76
CA ASN A 96 20.76 5.39 7.35
C ASN A 96 21.40 4.03 7.03
N THR A 97 21.07 3.45 5.88
CA THR A 97 21.51 2.10 5.48
C THR A 97 22.16 2.13 4.11
N SER A 98 22.90 1.06 3.78
CA SER A 98 23.55 0.86 2.49
C SER A 98 22.79 -0.13 1.60
N MET A 99 23.16 -0.15 0.32
CA MET A 99 22.78 -1.23 -0.59
C MET A 99 23.80 -2.36 -0.55
N ALA A 100 23.31 -3.60 -0.54
CA ALA A 100 24.11 -4.80 -0.70
C ALA A 100 24.76 -4.84 -2.10
N SER A 101 25.82 -5.65 -2.23
CA SER A 101 26.49 -5.86 -3.52
C SER A 101 25.50 -6.39 -4.55
N GLY A 102 25.37 -5.68 -5.68
CA GLY A 102 24.51 -6.07 -6.79
C GLY A 102 23.10 -5.46 -6.76
N ALA A 103 22.59 -5.06 -5.58
CA ALA A 103 21.29 -4.40 -5.45
C ALA A 103 21.18 -3.11 -6.30
N LYS A 104 22.25 -2.31 -6.35
CA LYS A 104 22.30 -1.12 -7.21
C LYS A 104 22.11 -1.43 -8.69
N ARG A 105 22.79 -2.47 -9.20
CA ARG A 105 22.65 -2.89 -10.60
C ARG A 105 21.27 -3.46 -10.87
N ALA A 106 20.71 -4.20 -9.91
CA ALA A 106 19.34 -4.70 -10.00
C ALA A 106 18.33 -3.55 -10.09
N ALA A 107 18.50 -2.50 -9.26
CA ALA A 107 17.61 -1.34 -9.27
C ALA A 107 17.66 -0.59 -10.61
N GLU A 108 18.87 -0.35 -11.14
CA GLU A 108 19.06 0.26 -12.46
C GLU A 108 18.44 -0.60 -13.58
N ALA A 109 18.65 -1.92 -13.55
CA ALA A 109 18.11 -2.82 -14.56
C ALA A 109 16.58 -2.94 -14.52
N ALA A 110 16.00 -2.94 -13.32
CA ALA A 110 14.56 -3.04 -13.10
C ALA A 110 13.85 -1.68 -13.15
N SER A 111 14.59 -0.57 -13.31
CA SER A 111 14.05 0.80 -13.24
C SER A 111 13.28 1.07 -11.94
N VAL A 112 13.76 0.55 -10.82
CA VAL A 112 13.19 0.78 -9.49
C VAL A 112 13.77 2.05 -8.90
N ASP A 113 12.90 2.96 -8.43
CA ASP A 113 13.31 4.15 -7.68
C ASP A 113 13.76 3.73 -6.28
N VAL A 114 15.00 4.10 -5.93
CA VAL A 114 15.56 3.86 -4.60
C VAL A 114 16.07 5.17 -4.03
N ARG A 115 15.58 5.51 -2.83
CA ARG A 115 15.86 6.78 -2.18
C ARG A 115 16.50 6.55 -0.82
N ASP A 116 17.61 7.24 -0.59
CA ASP A 116 18.34 7.19 0.67
C ASP A 116 18.06 8.44 1.51
N TYR A 117 17.80 8.23 2.79
CA TYR A 117 17.55 9.30 3.75
C TYR A 117 18.34 9.10 5.03
N ASP A 118 18.69 10.22 5.65
CA ASP A 118 19.35 10.31 6.96
C ASP A 118 18.49 11.06 7.98
N VAL A 119 17.41 11.72 7.53
CA VAL A 119 16.53 12.56 8.34
C VAL A 119 15.07 12.27 7.99
N ILE A 120 14.26 11.91 9.00
CA ILE A 120 12.85 11.50 8.81
C ILE A 120 12.03 12.62 8.16
N TYR A 121 12.22 13.88 8.54
CA TYR A 121 11.46 14.99 7.96
C TYR A 121 11.64 15.15 6.45
N LYS A 122 12.84 14.88 5.91
CA LYS A 122 13.09 14.92 4.46
C LYS A 122 12.32 13.81 3.74
N LEU A 123 12.30 12.61 4.33
CA LEU A 123 11.53 11.48 3.80
C LEU A 123 10.04 11.82 3.73
N LEU A 124 9.49 12.39 4.79
CA LEU A 124 8.06 12.74 4.85
C LEU A 124 7.70 13.83 3.83
N GLU A 125 8.56 14.83 3.66
CA GLU A 125 8.37 15.90 2.67
C GLU A 125 8.37 15.33 1.25
N ASP A 126 9.35 14.49 0.90
CA ASP A 126 9.41 13.84 -0.42
C ASP A 126 8.19 12.96 -0.72
N ILE A 127 7.64 12.26 0.28
CA ILE A 127 6.43 11.45 0.11
C ILE A 127 5.19 12.31 -0.15
N GLN A 128 5.07 13.49 0.48
CA GLN A 128 3.95 14.40 0.25
C GLN A 128 3.99 15.06 -1.14
N LEU A 129 5.19 15.22 -1.71
CA LEU A 129 5.38 15.84 -3.03
C LEU A 129 5.18 14.86 -4.21
N ALA A 130 5.10 13.55 -3.95
CA ALA A 130 5.01 12.49 -4.96
C ALA A 130 3.65 12.43 -5.69
#